data_AF-A0A093VZK2-F1
#
_entry.id   AF-A0A093VZK2-F1
#
_cell.length_a   1.000
_cell.length_b   1.000
_cell.length_c   1.000
_cell.angle_alpha   90.00
_cell.angle_beta   90.00
_cell.angle_gamma   90.00
#
_symmetry.space_group_name_H-M   'P 1'
#
loop_
_entity.id
_entity.type
_entity.pdbx_description
1 polymer ?
#
loop_
_entity_poly.entity_id
_entity_poly.type
_entity_poly.pdbx_seq_one_letter_code
_entity_poly.pdbx_strand_id
1 'polypeptide(L)'
;MPKRKKKSCRSIVQAQARAKNEIENSSLAAIVPRSPLWGPTTPSNSSLTAEKVLHRYPRLERRFYEPLVLLSVLDPVRGRRFTNSVYTTDDTLDQLRRSFVDAMAIICDSHKGGDTVMAAALQSTPSRTVIWLAANEKPKARTVHYLQSIIGTLMKATPDTRVRVAEEISDCVVKFCQSRMNYYRKELSRELPRCLSKLSKVEPASDSELEIVIQWLTDLQTHASILRCGDSSIKGLVNGCMQCRIYFPMLARFSRRETDQHQPITRTKHFIGRLAMYPRTVNTLLDVALEIPQLLENCELRLCDSSRHLPSPLNSELSTLDGIVRRMFPEFTANEVRSDLDRLNVFGNLHKRLSRACSFKTRVHAELLVLEKFRSNRWEFVAGDRYIGCSKPSCFCCYHYINSLPERYSVSGCHNKIYTHWRAPDLTGVQDLEAVKVREDALNAAVAKLRAEVRRCIDERLVKICPHFDSITGSTLVARLEEVKQ
;
A
#
# COMPACT_ATOMS: atom_id res chain seq x y z
N MET A 1 47.86 32.37 -4.31
CA MET A 1 49.31 32.05 -4.17
C MET A 1 49.58 31.66 -2.73
N PRO A 2 50.53 30.76 -2.38
CA PRO A 2 51.53 29.99 -3.15
C PRO A 2 51.28 28.45 -3.02
N LYS A 3 52.02 27.44 -3.52
CA LYS A 3 53.00 27.19 -4.61
C LYS A 3 53.02 25.64 -4.79
N ARG A 4 52.97 25.16 -6.04
CA ARG A 4 53.19 23.77 -6.47
C ARG A 4 54.64 23.31 -6.23
N LYS A 5 54.85 22.01 -5.98
CA LYS A 5 56.06 21.28 -6.42
C LYS A 5 55.71 19.91 -7.03
N LYS A 6 56.09 19.76 -8.30
CA LYS A 6 56.20 18.52 -9.11
C LYS A 6 57.54 17.82 -8.80
N LYS A 7 57.57 16.48 -8.89
CA LYS A 7 58.68 15.62 -9.36
C LYS A 7 58.07 14.23 -9.65
N SER A 8 58.47 13.37 -10.58
CA SER A 8 59.17 13.43 -11.88
C SER A 8 59.19 11.97 -12.36
N CYS A 9 58.78 11.68 -13.60
CA CYS A 9 58.96 10.39 -14.26
C CYS A 9 60.39 10.23 -14.81
N ARG A 10 60.92 9.00 -14.80
CA ARG A 10 61.96 8.34 -15.64
C ARG A 10 62.08 6.91 -15.06
N SER A 11 62.09 5.78 -15.76
CA SER A 11 62.46 5.36 -17.12
C SER A 11 61.83 3.96 -17.34
N ILE A 12 61.00 3.68 -18.36
CA ILE A 12 61.32 3.17 -19.70
C ILE A 12 62.33 1.98 -19.74
N VAL A 13 61.76 0.80 -20.00
CA VAL A 13 62.17 -0.26 -20.96
C VAL A 13 63.56 -0.90 -20.84
N GLN A 14 63.57 -2.16 -20.37
CA GLN A 14 64.46 -3.31 -20.66
C GLN A 14 64.15 -4.32 -19.53
N ALA A 15 63.80 -5.60 -19.70
CA ALA A 15 64.14 -6.55 -20.73
C ALA A 15 63.09 -7.69 -20.75
N GLN A 16 62.60 -8.01 -21.95
CA GLN A 16 62.12 -9.35 -22.30
C GLN A 16 63.28 -10.11 -22.96
N ALA A 17 63.27 -11.44 -22.85
CA ALA A 17 64.11 -12.44 -23.52
C ALA A 17 65.37 -12.92 -22.77
N ARG A 18 65.24 -14.10 -22.15
CA ARG A 18 66.22 -15.16 -21.75
C ARG A 18 65.59 -15.83 -20.51
N ALA A 19 65.11 -17.07 -20.51
CA ALA A 19 65.62 -18.27 -21.12
C ALA A 19 64.49 -19.28 -21.40
N LYS A 20 64.58 -19.93 -22.56
CA LYS A 20 64.00 -21.24 -22.90
C LYS A 20 65.16 -22.25 -22.86
N ASN A 21 64.80 -23.54 -22.68
CA ASN A 21 65.60 -24.76 -22.89
C ASN A 21 66.56 -25.10 -21.72
N GLU A 22 66.63 -26.32 -21.15
CA GLU A 22 66.53 -27.66 -21.74
C GLU A 22 66.44 -28.78 -20.64
N ILE A 23 65.78 -29.91 -20.99
CA ILE A 23 66.15 -31.34 -20.77
C ILE A 23 66.06 -31.92 -19.34
N GLU A 24 65.07 -32.77 -19.03
CA GLU A 24 64.88 -34.21 -19.36
C GLU A 24 65.66 -35.20 -18.46
N ASN A 25 64.91 -36.07 -17.77
CA ASN A 25 65.18 -37.47 -17.38
C ASN A 25 64.11 -37.86 -16.33
N SER A 26 63.55 -39.06 -16.19
CA SER A 26 63.36 -40.29 -16.97
C SER A 26 62.56 -41.23 -16.03
N SER A 27 61.40 -41.71 -16.48
CA SER A 27 60.76 -43.03 -16.22
C SER A 27 60.72 -43.66 -14.81
N LEU A 28 59.53 -44.01 -14.30
CA LEU A 28 59.00 -45.40 -14.26
C LEU A 28 57.63 -45.51 -13.54
N ALA A 29 56.79 -46.40 -14.09
CA ALA A 29 55.40 -46.73 -13.76
C ALA A 29 55.25 -47.44 -12.38
N ALA A 30 54.11 -47.72 -11.76
CA ALA A 30 52.69 -47.81 -12.14
C ALA A 30 51.83 -47.85 -10.85
N ILE A 31 50.53 -47.48 -10.95
CA ILE A 31 49.34 -48.29 -10.59
C ILE A 31 48.13 -47.33 -10.43
N VAL A 32 47.13 -47.56 -11.28
CA VAL A 32 45.83 -46.84 -11.40
C VAL A 32 44.82 -47.51 -10.42
N PRO A 33 43.76 -46.82 -9.93
CA PRO A 33 42.48 -46.97 -10.64
C PRO A 33 41.58 -45.71 -10.71
N ARG A 34 41.06 -45.50 -11.94
CA ARG A 34 39.70 -45.07 -12.31
C ARG A 34 39.28 -43.59 -12.15
N SER A 35 39.34 -42.87 -13.27
CA SER A 35 38.36 -41.83 -13.63
C SER A 35 37.04 -42.47 -14.11
N PRO A 36 35.91 -41.74 -14.07
CA PRO A 36 35.34 -41.32 -15.34
C PRO A 36 34.82 -39.87 -15.40
N LEU A 37 35.09 -39.25 -16.56
CA LEU A 37 34.22 -38.34 -17.34
C LEU A 37 33.87 -36.95 -16.75
N TRP A 38 34.69 -35.95 -17.10
CA TRP A 38 34.23 -34.57 -17.24
C TRP A 38 33.64 -34.35 -18.63
N GLY A 39 32.33 -34.12 -18.69
CA GLY A 39 31.71 -33.33 -19.75
C GLY A 39 31.62 -31.85 -19.31
N PRO A 40 31.54 -30.89 -20.24
CA PRO A 40 31.45 -29.47 -19.90
C PRO A 40 30.07 -29.18 -19.30
N THR A 41 30.02 -28.97 -17.98
CA THR A 41 28.84 -28.47 -17.31
C THR A 41 28.67 -26.98 -17.62
N THR A 42 27.62 -26.68 -18.37
CA THR A 42 27.03 -25.35 -18.46
C THR A 42 26.74 -24.81 -17.05
N PRO A 43 27.05 -23.54 -16.75
CA PRO A 43 26.70 -22.96 -15.47
C PRO A 43 25.18 -22.84 -15.40
N SER A 44 24.57 -23.60 -14.50
CA SER A 44 23.18 -23.41 -14.14
C SER A 44 23.04 -22.02 -13.51
N ASN A 45 22.17 -21.19 -14.09
CA ASN A 45 21.73 -19.93 -13.50
C ASN A 45 20.99 -20.21 -12.19
N SER A 46 21.73 -20.42 -11.11
CA SER A 46 21.16 -20.45 -9.76
C SER A 46 20.68 -19.04 -9.42
N SER A 47 19.38 -18.85 -9.35
CA SER A 47 18.78 -17.59 -8.89
C SER A 47 19.29 -17.26 -7.49
N LEU A 48 19.90 -16.08 -7.33
CA LEU A 48 20.18 -15.54 -6.01
C LEU A 48 18.85 -15.27 -5.30
N THR A 49 18.61 -15.96 -4.19
CA THR A 49 17.37 -15.85 -3.43
C THR A 49 17.25 -14.50 -2.72
N ALA A 50 16.03 -13.98 -2.58
CA ALA A 50 15.72 -12.75 -1.81
C ALA A 50 16.35 -12.74 -0.40
N GLU A 51 16.53 -13.93 0.18
CA GLU A 51 17.22 -14.19 1.44
C GLU A 51 18.64 -13.61 1.47
N LYS A 52 19.42 -13.76 0.38
CA LYS A 52 20.79 -13.21 0.28
C LYS A 52 20.81 -11.68 0.18
N VAL A 53 19.75 -11.04 -0.31
CA VAL A 53 19.62 -9.56 -0.36
C VAL A 53 19.32 -9.00 1.02
N LEU A 54 18.37 -9.62 1.72
CA LEU A 54 17.96 -9.20 3.06
C LEU A 54 19.09 -9.43 4.07
N HIS A 55 19.78 -10.57 3.96
CA HIS A 55 21.00 -10.85 4.74
C HIS A 55 22.19 -9.95 4.41
N ARG A 56 22.15 -9.19 3.30
CA ARG A 56 23.25 -8.27 2.94
C ARG A 56 23.33 -7.07 3.89
N TYR A 57 22.20 -6.62 4.48
CA TYR A 57 22.15 -5.40 5.30
C TYR A 57 21.31 -5.53 6.59
N PRO A 58 21.64 -6.47 7.49
CA PRO A 58 20.88 -6.70 8.73
C PRO A 58 20.82 -5.47 9.64
N ARG A 59 21.83 -4.58 9.55
CA ARG A 59 21.85 -3.30 10.28
C ARG A 59 20.79 -2.32 9.78
N LEU A 60 20.56 -2.23 8.46
CA LEU A 60 19.58 -1.30 7.89
C LEU A 60 18.16 -1.76 8.20
N GLU A 61 17.89 -3.05 8.08
CA GLU A 61 16.58 -3.62 8.46
C GLU A 61 16.27 -3.37 9.92
N ARG A 62 17.24 -3.64 10.83
CA ARG A 62 17.06 -3.34 12.25
C ARG A 62 16.77 -1.84 12.48
N ARG A 63 17.53 -0.94 11.83
CA ARG A 63 17.31 0.52 11.93
C ARG A 63 15.92 0.96 11.45
N PHE A 64 15.29 0.19 10.57
CA PHE A 64 13.92 0.42 10.12
C PHE A 64 12.88 -0.17 11.06
N TYR A 65 13.02 -1.43 11.45
CA TYR A 65 11.99 -2.12 12.24
C TYR A 65 11.93 -1.66 13.69
N GLU A 66 13.03 -1.22 14.29
CA GLU A 66 13.04 -0.70 15.67
C GLU A 66 12.08 0.50 15.87
N PRO A 67 12.20 1.61 15.13
CA PRO A 67 11.24 2.72 15.24
C PRO A 67 9.84 2.34 14.76
N LEU A 68 9.72 1.44 13.77
CA LEU A 68 8.42 0.96 13.27
C LEU A 68 7.61 0.24 14.36
N VAL A 69 8.24 -0.72 15.05
CA VAL A 69 7.61 -1.50 16.10
C VAL A 69 7.32 -0.62 17.32
N LEU A 70 8.25 0.27 17.69
CA LEU A 70 8.02 1.24 18.76
C LEU A 70 6.79 2.12 18.47
N LEU A 71 6.69 2.69 17.26
CA LEU A 71 5.49 3.44 16.84
C LEU A 71 4.22 2.60 16.89
N SER A 72 4.27 1.37 16.40
CA SER A 72 3.08 0.51 16.38
C SER A 72 2.52 0.26 17.79
N VAL A 73 3.38 0.26 18.81
CA VAL A 73 3.02 0.08 20.21
C VAL A 73 2.63 1.41 20.87
N LEU A 74 3.28 2.52 20.52
CA LEU A 74 2.90 3.84 21.03
C LEU A 74 1.54 4.27 20.48
N ASP A 75 1.43 4.36 19.15
CA ASP A 75 0.20 4.65 18.42
C ASP A 75 0.36 4.28 16.93
N PRO A 76 -0.36 3.25 16.43
CA PRO A 76 -0.20 2.73 15.07
C PRO A 76 -0.75 3.65 13.96
N VAL A 77 -1.31 4.82 14.29
CA VAL A 77 -1.94 5.74 13.34
C VAL A 77 -1.27 7.12 13.38
N ARG A 78 -0.61 7.53 12.30
CA ARG A 78 0.13 8.80 12.22
C ARG A 78 -0.70 9.87 11.53
N GLY A 79 -1.03 10.96 12.21
CA GLY A 79 -1.80 12.06 11.60
C GLY A 79 -3.15 11.63 10.99
N ARG A 80 -3.68 12.44 10.07
CA ARG A 80 -4.94 12.17 9.36
C ARG A 80 -4.66 11.45 8.03
N ARG A 81 -5.59 10.61 7.59
CA ARG A 81 -5.60 10.11 6.21
C ARG A 81 -5.77 11.26 5.22
N PHE A 82 -5.10 11.21 4.09
CA PHE A 82 -5.22 12.21 3.02
C PHE A 82 -5.21 11.53 1.66
N THR A 83 -5.87 12.17 0.69
CA THR A 83 -5.74 11.88 -0.73
C THR A 83 -4.73 12.84 -1.32
N ASN A 84 -3.98 12.41 -2.33
CA ASN A 84 -3.25 13.30 -3.21
C ASN A 84 -4.24 13.96 -4.20
N SER A 85 -5.29 14.59 -3.67
CA SER A 85 -6.39 15.20 -4.44
C SER A 85 -5.97 16.45 -5.19
N VAL A 86 -4.73 16.91 -4.98
CA VAL A 86 -4.07 17.83 -5.89
C VAL A 86 -3.36 16.94 -6.91
N TYR A 87 -4.14 16.44 -7.87
CA TYR A 87 -3.54 15.92 -9.09
C TYR A 87 -2.72 17.07 -9.66
N THR A 88 -1.42 16.89 -9.84
CA THR A 88 -0.55 17.89 -10.48
C THR A 88 -0.83 18.03 -11.98
N THR A 89 -1.91 17.42 -12.46
CA THR A 89 -2.38 17.41 -13.83
C THR A 89 -3.79 17.99 -13.83
N ASP A 90 -3.95 19.17 -14.42
CA ASP A 90 -5.26 19.78 -14.68
C ASP A 90 -6.04 19.00 -15.77
N ASP A 91 -5.42 17.99 -16.37
CA ASP A 91 -6.02 17.13 -17.40
C ASP A 91 -7.02 16.13 -16.80
N THR A 92 -8.27 16.23 -17.26
CA THR A 92 -9.39 15.38 -16.85
C THR A 92 -9.20 13.92 -17.29
N LEU A 93 -8.51 13.65 -18.40
CA LEU A 93 -8.27 12.29 -18.90
C LEU A 93 -7.22 11.56 -18.07
N ASP A 94 -6.20 12.26 -17.57
CA ASP A 94 -5.21 11.68 -16.64
C ASP A 94 -5.89 11.29 -15.32
N GLN A 95 -6.77 12.15 -14.80
CA GLN A 95 -7.53 11.85 -13.58
C GLN A 95 -8.49 10.67 -13.78
N LEU A 96 -9.14 10.58 -14.95
CA LEU A 96 -9.98 9.45 -15.31
C LEU A 96 -9.16 8.16 -15.42
N ARG A 97 -7.97 8.21 -16.06
CA ARG A 97 -7.05 7.07 -16.15
C ARG A 97 -6.59 6.61 -14.77
N ARG A 98 -6.21 7.51 -13.86
CA ARG A 98 -5.83 7.15 -12.48
C ARG A 98 -7.01 6.51 -11.73
N SER A 99 -8.20 7.08 -11.88
CA SER A 99 -9.44 6.54 -11.30
C SER A 99 -9.78 5.15 -11.86
N PHE A 100 -9.49 4.87 -13.13
CA PHE A 100 -9.59 3.54 -13.73
C PHE A 100 -8.66 2.53 -13.04
N VAL A 101 -7.40 2.89 -12.83
CA VAL A 101 -6.43 1.98 -12.18
C VAL A 101 -6.85 1.67 -10.74
N ASP A 102 -7.31 2.68 -9.99
CA ASP A 102 -7.90 2.48 -8.67
C ASP A 102 -9.16 1.59 -8.74
N ALA A 103 -10.03 1.83 -9.72
CA ALA A 103 -11.26 1.06 -9.93
C ALA A 103 -10.98 -0.43 -10.13
N MET A 104 -10.01 -0.76 -11.00
CA MET A 104 -9.57 -2.13 -11.25
C MET A 104 -9.05 -2.80 -9.98
N ALA A 105 -8.29 -2.06 -9.14
CA ALA A 105 -7.84 -2.56 -7.85
C ALA A 105 -9.01 -2.75 -6.85
N ILE A 106 -9.95 -1.81 -6.79
CA ILE A 106 -11.11 -1.84 -5.87
C ILE A 106 -12.00 -3.05 -6.12
N ILE A 107 -12.40 -3.32 -7.38
CA ILE A 107 -13.30 -4.44 -7.70
C ILE A 107 -12.64 -5.82 -7.55
N CYS A 108 -11.31 -5.85 -7.40
CA CYS A 108 -10.56 -7.09 -7.19
C CYS A 108 -10.27 -7.41 -5.72
N ASP A 109 -10.46 -6.45 -4.81
CA ASP A 109 -10.25 -6.65 -3.36
C ASP A 109 -11.46 -7.35 -2.72
N SER A 110 -11.55 -8.66 -2.98
CA SER A 110 -12.74 -9.47 -2.75
C SER A 110 -13.10 -9.80 -1.29
N HIS A 111 -12.16 -9.71 -0.35
CA HIS A 111 -12.37 -10.14 1.05
C HIS A 111 -11.98 -9.04 2.03
N LYS A 112 -12.61 -8.98 3.20
CA LYS A 112 -12.11 -8.08 4.26
C LYS A 112 -10.79 -8.61 4.79
N GLY A 113 -9.77 -7.76 4.87
CA GLY A 113 -8.47 -8.12 5.43
C GLY A 113 -7.34 -7.32 4.82
N GLY A 114 -6.12 -7.82 5.01
CA GLY A 114 -4.92 -7.32 4.32
C GLY A 114 -4.58 -8.12 3.07
N ASP A 115 -4.98 -9.38 2.98
CA ASP A 115 -4.43 -10.34 2.02
C ASP A 115 -4.87 -10.07 0.58
N THR A 116 -6.13 -9.68 0.37
CA THR A 116 -6.68 -9.38 -0.96
C THR A 116 -6.54 -7.92 -1.37
N VAL A 117 -5.85 -7.10 -0.57
CA VAL A 117 -5.56 -5.70 -0.96
C VAL A 117 -4.81 -5.74 -2.28
N MET A 118 -5.36 -5.05 -3.27
CA MET A 118 -4.92 -5.09 -4.65
C MET A 118 -4.29 -3.76 -5.04
N ALA A 119 -3.28 -3.80 -5.87
CA ALA A 119 -2.73 -2.67 -6.60
C ALA A 119 -2.69 -2.98 -8.10
N ALA A 120 -2.74 -1.94 -8.92
CA ALA A 120 -2.65 -2.05 -10.36
C ALA A 120 -1.82 -0.93 -10.98
N ALA A 121 -1.32 -1.15 -12.19
CA ALA A 121 -0.69 -0.14 -13.03
C ALA A 121 -0.89 -0.47 -14.52
N LEU A 122 -0.76 0.56 -15.36
CA LEU A 122 -0.90 0.44 -16.82
C LEU A 122 0.48 0.53 -17.48
N GLN A 123 0.89 -0.55 -18.13
CA GLN A 123 2.07 -0.55 -18.98
C GLN A 123 1.68 -0.21 -20.41
N SER A 124 2.45 0.69 -21.01
CA SER A 124 2.46 0.90 -22.45
C SER A 124 3.42 -0.09 -23.11
N THR A 125 2.96 -0.76 -24.17
CA THR A 125 3.81 -1.54 -25.06
C THR A 125 3.56 -1.08 -26.49
N PRO A 126 4.46 -1.38 -27.44
CA PRO A 126 4.29 -0.96 -28.84
C PRO A 126 2.99 -1.42 -29.50
N SER A 127 2.37 -2.50 -29.01
CA SER A 127 1.19 -3.10 -29.63
C SER A 127 -0.08 -3.04 -28.79
N ARG A 128 0.02 -2.84 -27.47
CA ARG A 128 -1.14 -2.90 -26.57
C ARG A 128 -0.89 -2.28 -25.19
N THR A 129 -1.98 -2.03 -24.47
CA THR A 129 -1.95 -1.75 -23.04
C THR A 129 -1.90 -3.06 -22.24
N VAL A 130 -1.01 -3.14 -21.25
CA VAL A 130 -1.00 -4.26 -20.29
C VAL A 130 -1.39 -3.75 -18.90
N ILE A 131 -2.46 -4.32 -18.35
CA ILE A 131 -2.95 -4.02 -17.00
C ILE A 131 -2.31 -5.03 -16.04
N TRP A 132 -1.38 -4.55 -15.23
CA TRP A 132 -0.72 -5.34 -14.20
C TRP A 132 -1.49 -5.25 -12.89
N LEU A 133 -1.66 -6.38 -12.21
CA LEU A 133 -2.27 -6.45 -10.88
C LEU A 133 -1.37 -7.21 -9.89
N ALA A 134 -1.32 -6.75 -8.66
CA ALA A 134 -0.69 -7.48 -7.56
C ALA A 134 -1.60 -7.44 -6.34
N ALA A 135 -1.58 -8.51 -5.54
CA ALA A 135 -2.17 -8.51 -4.21
C ALA A 135 -1.12 -8.87 -3.16
N ASN A 136 -1.39 -8.51 -1.90
CA ASN A 136 -0.51 -8.85 -0.78
C ASN A 136 -0.28 -10.35 -0.67
N GLU A 137 -1.31 -11.15 -0.92
CA GLU A 137 -1.22 -12.60 -1.16
C GLU A 137 -1.56 -12.93 -2.61
N LYS A 138 -1.01 -14.03 -3.13
CA LYS A 138 -1.12 -14.43 -4.54
C LYS A 138 -2.58 -14.34 -5.04
N PRO A 139 -2.89 -13.47 -6.02
CA PRO A 139 -4.21 -13.41 -6.61
C PRO A 139 -4.59 -14.77 -7.21
N LYS A 140 -5.83 -15.20 -7.00
CA LYS A 140 -6.33 -16.46 -7.57
C LYS A 140 -6.51 -16.28 -9.09
N ALA A 141 -6.27 -17.34 -9.87
CA ALA A 141 -6.45 -17.31 -11.33
C ALA A 141 -7.85 -16.84 -11.76
N ARG A 142 -8.89 -17.15 -10.96
CA ARG A 142 -10.26 -16.66 -11.17
C ARG A 142 -10.39 -15.12 -11.23
N THR A 143 -9.47 -14.37 -10.63
CA THR A 143 -9.44 -12.90 -10.69
C THR A 143 -9.20 -12.42 -12.12
N VAL A 144 -8.33 -13.11 -12.88
CA VAL A 144 -8.05 -12.75 -14.29
C VAL A 144 -9.29 -13.01 -15.14
N HIS A 145 -9.91 -14.18 -15.02
CA HIS A 145 -11.15 -14.49 -15.76
C HIS A 145 -12.29 -13.53 -15.43
N TYR A 146 -12.42 -13.16 -14.15
CA TYR A 146 -13.37 -12.14 -13.71
C TYR A 146 -13.12 -10.80 -14.42
N LEU A 147 -11.89 -10.29 -14.40
CA LEU A 147 -11.57 -9.02 -15.06
C LEU A 147 -11.69 -9.08 -16.58
N GLN A 148 -11.32 -10.20 -17.22
CA GLN A 148 -11.53 -10.41 -18.65
C GLN A 148 -13.02 -10.30 -19.01
N SER A 149 -13.90 -10.88 -18.18
CA SER A 149 -15.35 -10.73 -18.35
C SER A 149 -15.80 -9.28 -18.19
N ILE A 150 -15.29 -8.55 -17.19
CA ILE A 150 -15.61 -7.12 -17.00
C ILE A 150 -15.19 -6.31 -18.22
N ILE A 151 -13.96 -6.47 -18.71
CA ILE A 151 -13.44 -5.76 -19.88
C ILE A 151 -14.26 -6.11 -21.13
N GLY A 152 -14.55 -7.39 -21.37
CA GLY A 152 -15.37 -7.81 -22.51
C GLY A 152 -16.79 -7.24 -22.48
N THR A 153 -17.35 -7.01 -21.28
CA THR A 153 -18.63 -6.33 -21.12
C THR A 153 -18.50 -4.81 -21.31
N LEU A 154 -17.44 -4.18 -20.79
CA LEU A 154 -17.14 -2.76 -20.99
C LEU A 154 -16.97 -2.39 -22.47
N MET A 155 -16.35 -3.26 -23.27
CA MET A 155 -16.19 -3.05 -24.72
C MET A 155 -17.52 -3.00 -25.50
N LYS A 156 -18.64 -3.40 -24.88
CA LYS A 156 -19.99 -3.30 -25.46
C LYS A 156 -20.69 -1.98 -25.07
N ALA A 157 -20.03 -1.13 -24.27
CA ALA A 157 -20.59 0.11 -23.79
C ALA A 157 -20.67 1.14 -24.93
N THR A 158 -21.85 1.72 -25.05
CA THR A 158 -22.17 2.90 -25.86
C THR A 158 -23.01 3.81 -24.98
N PRO A 159 -23.24 5.08 -25.35
CA PRO A 159 -24.15 5.95 -24.61
C PRO A 159 -25.53 5.30 -24.38
N ASP A 160 -26.07 4.60 -25.39
CA ASP A 160 -27.39 3.94 -25.32
C ASP A 160 -27.39 2.66 -24.47
N THR A 161 -26.30 1.89 -24.49
CA THR A 161 -26.21 0.63 -23.75
C THR A 161 -25.67 0.81 -22.32
N ARG A 162 -25.27 2.03 -21.94
CA ARG A 162 -24.59 2.34 -20.67
C ARG A 162 -25.31 1.77 -19.45
N VAL A 163 -26.63 1.95 -19.34
CA VAL A 163 -27.42 1.46 -18.19
C VAL A 163 -27.42 -0.07 -18.11
N ARG A 164 -27.61 -0.75 -19.25
CA ARG A 164 -27.60 -2.22 -19.32
C ARG A 164 -26.22 -2.78 -18.96
N VAL A 165 -25.16 -2.21 -19.53
CA VAL A 165 -23.77 -2.62 -19.25
C VAL A 165 -23.41 -2.35 -17.79
N ALA A 166 -23.87 -1.24 -17.21
CA ALA A 166 -23.70 -0.94 -15.79
C ALA A 166 -24.32 -2.02 -14.89
N GLU A 167 -25.54 -2.48 -15.20
CA GLU A 167 -26.20 -3.55 -14.46
C GLU A 167 -25.45 -4.88 -14.56
N GLU A 168 -25.04 -5.28 -15.77
CA GLU A 168 -24.26 -6.51 -16.00
C GLU A 168 -22.94 -6.51 -15.22
N ILE A 169 -22.20 -5.40 -15.26
CA ILE A 169 -20.95 -5.24 -14.50
C ILE A 169 -21.24 -5.23 -13.00
N SER A 170 -22.30 -4.56 -12.57
CA SER A 170 -22.70 -4.52 -11.16
C SER A 170 -23.00 -5.91 -10.61
N ASP A 171 -23.68 -6.76 -11.38
CA ASP A 171 -23.91 -8.17 -11.01
C ASP A 171 -22.61 -8.94 -10.85
N CYS A 172 -21.68 -8.78 -11.80
CA CYS A 172 -20.37 -9.42 -11.73
C CYS A 172 -19.57 -8.96 -10.50
N VAL A 173 -19.55 -7.65 -10.22
CA VAL A 173 -18.87 -7.05 -9.06
C VAL A 173 -19.49 -7.52 -7.75
N VAL A 174 -20.82 -7.53 -7.64
CA VAL A 174 -21.54 -8.01 -6.46
C VAL A 174 -21.25 -9.47 -6.18
N LYS A 175 -21.27 -10.32 -7.22
CA LYS A 175 -20.94 -11.74 -7.09
C LYS A 175 -19.49 -11.94 -6.65
N PHE A 176 -18.54 -11.23 -7.24
CA PHE A 176 -17.11 -11.39 -6.93
C PHE A 176 -16.73 -10.84 -5.55
N CYS A 177 -17.30 -9.68 -5.16
CA CYS A 177 -17.02 -8.98 -3.90
C CYS A 177 -18.01 -9.32 -2.78
N GLN A 178 -18.88 -10.32 -2.97
CA GLN A 178 -19.99 -10.65 -2.08
C GLN A 178 -19.54 -10.80 -0.61
N SER A 179 -18.43 -11.50 -0.38
CA SER A 179 -17.88 -11.72 0.96
C SER A 179 -17.55 -10.41 1.68
N ARG A 180 -16.85 -9.50 1.00
CA ARG A 180 -16.49 -8.18 1.54
C ARG A 180 -17.69 -7.25 1.69
N MET A 181 -18.60 -7.23 0.72
CA MET A 181 -19.84 -6.44 0.81
C MET A 181 -20.71 -6.92 1.98
N ASN A 182 -20.82 -8.23 2.19
CA ASN A 182 -21.55 -8.81 3.32
C ASN A 182 -20.95 -8.42 4.67
N TYR A 183 -19.62 -8.33 4.76
CA TYR A 183 -18.97 -7.78 5.95
C TYR A 183 -19.41 -6.33 6.21
N TYR A 184 -19.37 -5.47 5.19
CA TYR A 184 -19.81 -4.07 5.33
C TYR A 184 -21.29 -3.94 5.67
N ARG A 185 -22.14 -4.77 5.07
CA ARG A 185 -23.57 -4.86 5.40
C ARG A 185 -23.76 -5.19 6.88
N LYS A 186 -23.11 -6.26 7.38
CA LYS A 186 -23.24 -6.68 8.79
C LYS A 186 -22.82 -5.58 9.75
N GLU A 187 -21.70 -4.91 9.45
CA GLU A 187 -21.23 -3.79 10.26
C GLU A 187 -22.22 -2.61 10.20
N LEU A 188 -22.70 -2.24 9.02
CA LEU A 188 -23.69 -1.18 8.84
C LEU A 188 -24.99 -1.47 9.61
N SER A 189 -25.52 -2.69 9.52
CA SER A 189 -26.71 -3.13 10.27
C SER A 189 -26.52 -3.03 11.79
N ARG A 190 -25.29 -3.12 12.30
CA ARG A 190 -24.98 -2.98 13.73
C ARG A 190 -24.87 -1.51 14.15
N GLU A 191 -24.32 -0.65 13.31
CA GLU A 191 -24.09 0.76 13.65
C GLU A 191 -25.32 1.65 13.39
N LEU A 192 -26.18 1.32 12.41
CA LEU A 192 -27.36 2.11 12.05
C LEU A 192 -28.29 2.42 13.25
N PRO A 193 -28.72 1.44 14.08
CA PRO A 193 -29.56 1.74 15.25
C PRO A 193 -28.91 2.71 16.23
N ARG A 194 -27.58 2.58 16.42
CA ARG A 194 -26.81 3.43 17.32
C ARG A 194 -26.68 4.84 16.77
N CYS A 195 -26.48 4.98 15.46
CA CYS A 195 -26.44 6.26 14.76
C CYS A 195 -27.79 6.97 14.86
N LEU A 196 -28.89 6.28 14.56
CA LEU A 196 -30.24 6.82 14.66
C LEU A 196 -30.57 7.29 16.09
N SER A 197 -30.29 6.45 17.10
CA SER A 197 -30.50 6.81 18.51
C SER A 197 -29.68 8.02 18.96
N LYS A 198 -28.51 8.26 18.36
CA LYS A 198 -27.70 9.45 18.65
C LYS A 198 -28.27 10.69 17.98
N LEU A 199 -28.68 10.58 16.71
CA LEU A 199 -29.27 11.69 15.96
C LEU A 199 -30.62 12.13 16.53
N SER A 200 -31.44 11.19 17.00
CA SER A 200 -32.75 11.49 17.59
C SER A 200 -32.69 12.23 18.94
N LYS A 201 -31.52 12.24 19.60
CA LYS A 201 -31.28 12.96 20.86
C LYS A 201 -30.78 14.39 20.65
N VAL A 202 -30.45 14.75 19.42
CA VAL A 202 -30.14 16.14 19.07
C VAL A 202 -31.46 16.89 19.09
N GLU A 203 -31.55 17.95 19.89
CA GLU A 203 -32.76 18.78 19.94
C GLU A 203 -33.14 19.20 18.51
N PRO A 204 -34.37 18.90 18.05
CA PRO A 204 -34.84 19.27 16.72
C PRO A 204 -35.17 20.77 16.72
N ALA A 205 -34.16 21.60 16.85
CA ALA A 205 -34.29 23.03 16.57
C ALA A 205 -34.43 23.19 15.05
N SER A 206 -35.64 22.92 14.53
CA SER A 206 -36.11 23.26 13.17
C SER A 206 -35.19 22.86 11.99
N ASP A 207 -34.41 21.78 12.11
CA ASP A 207 -33.51 21.34 11.04
C ASP A 207 -34.22 20.28 10.16
N SER A 208 -34.97 20.75 9.17
CA SER A 208 -35.69 19.89 8.21
C SER A 208 -34.76 18.93 7.44
N GLU A 209 -33.48 19.27 7.29
CA GLU A 209 -32.49 18.38 6.69
C GLU A 209 -32.20 17.17 7.59
N LEU A 210 -32.13 17.37 8.91
CA LEU A 210 -31.88 16.29 9.88
C LEU A 210 -32.99 15.24 9.86
N GLU A 211 -34.25 15.67 9.80
CA GLU A 211 -35.40 14.77 9.69
C GLU A 211 -35.31 13.90 8.43
N ILE A 212 -34.98 14.51 7.29
CA ILE A 212 -34.74 13.81 6.03
C ILE A 212 -33.67 12.73 6.22
N VAL A 213 -32.52 13.06 6.82
CA VAL A 213 -31.46 12.06 7.04
C VAL A 213 -31.85 10.96 8.01
N ILE A 214 -32.59 11.26 9.07
CA ILE A 214 -33.09 10.24 9.99
C ILE A 214 -34.02 9.29 9.24
N GLN A 215 -34.93 9.80 8.41
CA GLN A 215 -35.82 8.98 7.59
C GLN A 215 -35.02 8.08 6.63
N TRP A 216 -34.06 8.66 5.88
CA TRP A 216 -33.22 7.87 4.96
C TRP A 216 -32.39 6.79 5.65
N LEU A 217 -31.80 7.10 6.82
CA LEU A 217 -31.06 6.11 7.61
C LEU A 217 -31.99 5.01 8.14
N THR A 218 -33.26 5.34 8.43
CA THR A 218 -34.29 4.37 8.81
C THR A 218 -34.67 3.47 7.63
N ASP A 219 -34.84 4.03 6.43
CA ASP A 219 -35.09 3.25 5.21
C ASP A 219 -33.92 2.30 4.91
N LEU A 220 -32.68 2.79 5.00
CA LEU A 220 -31.47 1.96 4.89
C LEU A 220 -31.44 0.84 5.94
N GLN A 221 -31.87 1.10 7.17
CA GLN A 221 -31.95 0.09 8.22
C GLN A 221 -32.98 -0.99 7.87
N THR A 222 -34.12 -0.61 7.31
CA THR A 222 -35.15 -1.53 6.82
C THR A 222 -34.59 -2.41 5.70
N HIS A 223 -33.97 -1.82 4.67
CA HIS A 223 -33.34 -2.56 3.58
C HIS A 223 -32.24 -3.51 4.08
N ALA A 224 -31.37 -3.06 4.99
CA ALA A 224 -30.31 -3.88 5.56
C ALA A 224 -30.86 -5.04 6.41
N SER A 225 -32.07 -4.89 6.96
CA SER A 225 -32.75 -5.90 7.77
C SER A 225 -33.49 -6.93 6.92
N ILE A 226 -34.16 -6.51 5.85
CA ILE A 226 -34.83 -7.40 4.87
C ILE A 226 -33.80 -8.35 4.24
N LEU A 227 -32.59 -7.88 3.96
CA LEU A 227 -31.47 -8.69 3.47
C LEU A 227 -31.00 -9.82 4.42
N ARG A 228 -31.48 -9.85 5.67
CA ARG A 228 -31.23 -10.99 6.58
C ARG A 228 -32.16 -12.16 6.30
N CYS A 229 -33.29 -11.93 5.63
CA CYS A 229 -34.22 -12.96 5.16
C CYS A 229 -33.92 -13.32 3.70
N GLY A 230 -33.16 -14.39 3.50
CA GLY A 230 -33.29 -15.29 2.34
C GLY A 230 -32.77 -14.82 0.97
N ASP A 231 -33.32 -13.76 0.36
CA ASP A 231 -33.32 -13.69 -1.11
C ASP A 231 -33.16 -12.30 -1.76
N SER A 232 -32.99 -11.22 -0.99
CA SER A 232 -32.80 -9.89 -1.62
C SER A 232 -31.35 -9.67 -2.08
N SER A 233 -31.18 -9.18 -3.31
CA SER A 233 -29.87 -8.77 -3.82
C SER A 233 -29.33 -7.59 -3.01
N ILE A 234 -28.10 -7.71 -2.51
CA ILE A 234 -27.38 -6.62 -1.83
C ILE A 234 -27.29 -5.33 -2.67
N LYS A 235 -27.58 -5.41 -3.98
CA LYS A 235 -27.69 -4.27 -4.90
C LYS A 235 -28.63 -3.18 -4.39
N GLY A 236 -29.80 -3.53 -3.84
CA GLY A 236 -30.74 -2.53 -3.32
C GLY A 236 -30.11 -1.68 -2.21
N LEU A 237 -29.44 -2.31 -1.25
CA LEU A 237 -28.73 -1.62 -0.18
C LEU A 237 -27.55 -0.79 -0.69
N VAL A 238 -26.79 -1.34 -1.65
CA VAL A 238 -25.63 -0.66 -2.25
C VAL A 238 -26.06 0.61 -2.99
N ASN A 239 -27.16 0.54 -3.75
CA ASN A 239 -27.74 1.69 -4.46
C ASN A 239 -28.31 2.73 -3.48
N GLY A 240 -29.02 2.29 -2.44
CA GLY A 240 -29.46 3.18 -1.35
C GLY A 240 -28.27 3.88 -0.68
N CYS A 241 -27.17 3.16 -0.40
CA CYS A 241 -25.96 3.76 0.16
C CYS A 241 -25.34 4.80 -0.77
N MET A 242 -25.40 4.59 -2.09
CA MET A 242 -24.92 5.56 -3.08
C MET A 242 -25.75 6.84 -3.06
N GLN A 243 -27.07 6.72 -3.01
CA GLN A 243 -27.99 7.87 -2.89
C GLN A 243 -27.77 8.66 -1.60
N CYS A 244 -27.52 7.98 -0.47
CA CYS A 244 -27.27 8.63 0.83
C CYS A 244 -25.99 9.48 0.89
N ARG A 245 -25.12 9.42 -0.12
CA ARG A 245 -23.86 10.18 -0.10
C ARG A 245 -24.07 11.70 -0.16
N ILE A 246 -25.17 12.18 -0.71
CA ILE A 246 -25.49 13.61 -0.77
C ILE A 246 -25.57 14.23 0.64
N TYR A 247 -25.92 13.43 1.65
CA TYR A 247 -26.05 13.87 3.04
C TYR A 247 -24.77 13.71 3.88
N PHE A 248 -23.66 13.26 3.28
CA PHE A 248 -22.39 13.10 3.98
C PHE A 248 -21.81 14.39 4.61
N PRO A 249 -22.00 15.58 4.02
CA PRO A 249 -21.63 16.85 4.66
C PRO A 249 -22.39 17.05 5.98
N MET A 250 -23.69 16.79 6.00
CA MET A 250 -24.48 16.92 7.21
C MET A 250 -24.09 15.89 8.28
N LEU A 251 -23.96 14.62 7.92
CA LEU A 251 -23.44 13.59 8.84
C LEU A 251 -22.04 13.97 9.40
N ALA A 252 -21.22 14.68 8.63
CA ALA A 252 -19.92 15.16 9.09
C ALA A 252 -20.02 16.22 10.18
N ARG A 253 -21.04 17.10 10.15
CA ARG A 253 -21.29 18.11 11.19
C ARG A 253 -21.50 17.45 12.56
N PHE A 254 -22.28 16.36 12.58
CA PHE A 254 -22.54 15.60 13.80
C PHE A 254 -21.36 14.73 14.22
N SER A 255 -20.60 14.17 13.26
CA SER A 255 -19.38 13.41 13.55
C SER A 255 -18.32 14.25 14.29
N ARG A 256 -18.22 15.56 13.99
CA ARG A 256 -17.27 16.47 14.66
C ARG A 256 -17.62 16.77 16.12
N ARG A 257 -18.88 16.58 16.50
CA ARG A 257 -19.39 16.80 17.87
C ARG A 257 -19.36 15.51 18.70
N GLU A 258 -18.85 14.40 18.15
CA GLU A 258 -18.67 13.14 18.89
C GLU A 258 -17.52 13.30 19.91
N THR A 259 -17.86 13.44 21.20
CA THR A 259 -16.90 13.57 22.31
C THR A 259 -16.69 12.28 23.11
N ASP A 260 -17.42 11.19 22.79
CA ASP A 260 -17.35 9.92 23.53
C ASP A 260 -16.87 8.74 22.65
N GLN A 261 -16.48 7.65 23.33
CA GLN A 261 -16.08 6.32 22.83
C GLN A 261 -16.99 5.69 21.75
N HIS A 262 -18.19 6.22 21.56
CA HIS A 262 -19.13 5.85 20.51
C HIS A 262 -18.99 6.76 19.29
N GLN A 263 -18.31 6.22 18.27
CA GLN A 263 -18.25 6.69 16.88
C GLN A 263 -19.39 6.18 15.94
N PRO A 264 -20.66 5.89 16.34
CA PRO A 264 -21.68 5.37 15.43
C PRO A 264 -21.89 6.19 14.16
N ILE A 265 -21.86 7.52 14.23
CA ILE A 265 -22.11 8.36 13.05
C ILE A 265 -20.93 8.23 12.10
N THR A 266 -19.71 8.35 12.62
CA THR A 266 -18.46 8.16 11.85
C THR A 266 -18.40 6.77 11.22
N ARG A 267 -18.77 5.71 11.96
CA ARG A 267 -18.76 4.31 11.49
C ARG A 267 -19.88 4.05 10.47
N THR A 268 -21.08 4.56 10.70
CA THR A 268 -22.22 4.45 9.76
C THR A 268 -21.86 5.12 8.44
N LYS A 269 -21.40 6.38 8.48
CA LYS A 269 -20.90 7.10 7.30
C LYS A 269 -19.81 6.31 6.57
N HIS A 270 -18.88 5.71 7.32
CA HIS A 270 -17.85 4.87 6.73
C HIS A 270 -18.43 3.68 5.97
N PHE A 271 -19.30 2.86 6.58
CA PHE A 271 -19.82 1.67 5.91
C PHE A 271 -20.77 1.99 4.76
N ILE A 272 -21.57 3.06 4.85
CA ILE A 272 -22.34 3.58 3.71
C ILE A 272 -21.38 3.90 2.55
N GLY A 273 -20.31 4.64 2.83
CA GLY A 273 -19.35 5.00 1.79
C GLY A 273 -18.54 3.81 1.24
N ARG A 274 -18.33 2.74 2.02
CA ARG A 274 -17.71 1.50 1.52
C ARG A 274 -18.63 0.72 0.57
N LEU A 275 -19.93 0.67 0.85
CA LEU A 275 -20.91 0.03 -0.04
C LEU A 275 -21.15 0.87 -1.29
N ALA A 276 -21.31 2.18 -1.13
CA ALA A 276 -21.47 3.13 -2.24
C ALA A 276 -20.25 3.21 -3.17
N MET A 277 -19.09 2.69 -2.76
CA MET A 277 -17.91 2.69 -3.61
C MET A 277 -18.09 1.80 -4.84
N TYR A 278 -18.83 0.69 -4.75
CA TYR A 278 -18.95 -0.22 -5.88
C TYR A 278 -19.69 0.39 -7.09
N PRO A 279 -20.89 1.00 -6.93
CA PRO A 279 -21.57 1.67 -8.05
C PRO A 279 -20.74 2.80 -8.67
N ARG A 280 -20.03 3.59 -7.84
CA ARG A 280 -19.10 4.62 -8.34
C ARG A 280 -17.98 4.04 -9.19
N THR A 281 -17.45 2.90 -8.74
CA THR A 281 -16.38 2.20 -9.44
C THR A 281 -16.89 1.69 -10.78
N VAL A 282 -18.09 1.13 -10.84
CA VAL A 282 -18.75 0.74 -12.10
C VAL A 282 -18.92 1.93 -13.03
N ASN A 283 -19.39 3.08 -12.53
CA ASN A 283 -19.50 4.30 -13.33
C ASN A 283 -18.13 4.74 -13.89
N THR A 284 -17.08 4.71 -13.06
CA THR A 284 -15.71 5.07 -13.49
C THR A 284 -15.22 4.15 -14.61
N LEU A 285 -15.47 2.84 -14.51
CA LEU A 285 -15.11 1.89 -15.55
C LEU A 285 -15.85 2.18 -16.87
N LEU A 286 -17.14 2.54 -16.79
CA LEU A 286 -17.93 2.92 -17.96
C LEU A 286 -17.48 4.25 -18.58
N ASP A 287 -17.14 5.23 -17.75
CA ASP A 287 -16.60 6.50 -18.22
C ASP A 287 -15.31 6.26 -19.01
N VAL A 288 -14.44 5.38 -18.54
CA VAL A 288 -13.21 5.00 -19.27
C VAL A 288 -13.53 4.27 -20.58
N ALA A 289 -14.53 3.38 -20.58
CA ALA A 289 -14.91 2.67 -21.79
C ALA A 289 -15.45 3.60 -22.88
N LEU A 290 -16.09 4.71 -22.50
CA LEU A 290 -16.66 5.69 -23.43
C LEU A 290 -15.65 6.77 -23.84
N GLU A 291 -14.83 7.24 -22.90
CA GLU A 291 -13.91 8.38 -23.11
C GLU A 291 -12.49 7.96 -23.51
N ILE A 292 -12.05 6.75 -23.12
CA ILE A 292 -10.70 6.23 -23.39
C ILE A 292 -10.75 4.74 -23.82
N PRO A 293 -11.53 4.37 -24.86
CA PRO A 293 -11.75 2.98 -25.27
C PRO A 293 -10.45 2.22 -25.60
N GLN A 294 -9.46 2.94 -26.15
CA GLN A 294 -8.12 2.45 -26.45
C GLN A 294 -7.31 1.90 -25.25
N LEU A 295 -7.73 2.16 -24.00
CA LEU A 295 -7.17 1.47 -22.83
C LEU A 295 -7.66 0.01 -22.72
N LEU A 296 -8.83 -0.29 -23.28
CA LEU A 296 -9.50 -1.59 -23.22
C LEU A 296 -9.28 -2.40 -24.50
N GLU A 297 -9.11 -1.74 -25.65
CA GLU A 297 -8.81 -2.37 -26.92
C GLU A 297 -7.52 -3.19 -26.86
N ASN A 298 -7.62 -4.48 -27.21
CA ASN A 298 -6.50 -5.44 -27.20
C ASN A 298 -5.71 -5.48 -25.88
N CYS A 299 -6.33 -5.06 -24.76
CA CYS A 299 -5.63 -4.99 -23.50
C CYS A 299 -5.32 -6.40 -22.96
N GLU A 300 -4.16 -6.52 -22.32
CA GLU A 300 -3.72 -7.75 -21.69
C GLU A 300 -3.76 -7.63 -20.17
N LEU A 301 -4.23 -8.66 -19.49
CA LEU A 301 -4.21 -8.74 -18.03
C LEU A 301 -3.05 -9.61 -17.56
N ARG A 302 -2.23 -9.08 -16.64
CA ARG A 302 -1.10 -9.81 -16.05
C ARG A 302 -1.12 -9.69 -14.53
N LEU A 303 -0.72 -10.77 -13.86
CA LEU A 303 -0.55 -10.80 -12.40
C LEU A 303 0.94 -10.73 -12.05
N CYS A 304 1.26 -9.94 -11.03
CA CYS A 304 2.52 -10.02 -10.31
C CYS A 304 2.45 -11.13 -9.24
N ASP A 305 3.57 -11.81 -9.02
CA ASP A 305 3.71 -12.73 -7.90
C ASP A 305 3.71 -11.99 -6.56
N SER A 306 3.06 -12.57 -5.56
CA SER A 306 3.15 -12.08 -4.18
C SER A 306 4.49 -12.44 -3.57
N SER A 307 4.96 -11.61 -2.63
CA SER A 307 6.21 -11.89 -1.93
C SER A 307 6.06 -13.07 -0.97
N ARG A 308 7.15 -13.79 -0.72
CA ARG A 308 7.20 -14.77 0.38
C ARG A 308 7.16 -14.04 1.72
N HIS A 309 6.54 -14.69 2.71
CA HIS A 309 6.61 -14.21 4.08
C HIS A 309 7.96 -14.55 4.70
N LEU A 310 8.57 -13.59 5.39
CA LEU A 310 9.85 -13.80 6.08
C LEU A 310 9.72 -13.47 7.56
N PRO A 311 10.50 -14.11 8.45
CA PRO A 311 10.47 -13.77 9.86
C PRO A 311 10.89 -12.31 10.11
N SER A 312 10.45 -11.77 11.24
CA SER A 312 10.94 -10.47 11.72
C SER A 312 12.47 -10.46 11.82
N PRO A 313 13.14 -9.40 11.35
CA PRO A 313 14.59 -9.26 11.51
C PRO A 313 14.98 -8.76 12.92
N LEU A 314 13.99 -8.50 13.79
CA LEU A 314 14.24 -8.13 15.18
C LEU A 314 14.41 -9.36 16.05
N ASN A 315 15.34 -9.28 17.00
CA ASN A 315 15.44 -10.21 18.12
C ASN A 315 14.88 -9.50 19.36
N SER A 316 13.87 -10.08 20.02
CA SER A 316 13.22 -9.47 21.19
C SER A 316 14.16 -9.23 22.38
N GLU A 317 15.25 -10.00 22.51
CA GLU A 317 16.26 -9.83 23.55
C GLU A 317 17.20 -8.66 23.25
N LEU A 318 17.43 -8.34 21.96
CA LEU A 318 18.32 -7.27 21.52
C LEU A 318 17.58 -5.96 21.22
N SER A 319 16.30 -6.06 20.86
CA SER A 319 15.39 -4.95 20.54
C SER A 319 14.59 -4.52 21.77
N THR A 320 15.27 -4.38 22.91
CA THR A 320 14.69 -3.84 24.14
C THR A 320 14.34 -2.36 23.96
N LEU A 321 13.40 -1.84 24.75
CA LEU A 321 13.01 -0.43 24.67
C LEU A 321 14.22 0.50 24.80
N ASP A 322 15.02 0.26 25.83
CA ASP A 322 16.22 1.04 26.10
C ASP A 322 17.29 0.87 24.99
N GLY A 323 17.48 -0.35 24.47
CA GLY A 323 18.36 -0.59 23.33
C GLY A 323 17.94 0.19 22.07
N ILE A 324 16.63 0.22 21.79
CA ILE A 324 16.05 0.98 20.67
C ILE A 324 16.29 2.48 20.87
N VAL A 325 15.97 3.02 22.06
CA VAL A 325 16.12 4.45 22.37
C VAL A 325 17.58 4.90 22.20
N ARG A 326 18.55 4.16 22.76
CA ARG A 326 19.98 4.47 22.62
C ARG A 326 20.47 4.47 21.17
N ARG A 327 19.91 3.62 20.29
CA ARG A 327 20.27 3.55 18.87
C ARG A 327 19.55 4.57 17.99
N MET A 328 18.44 5.12 18.48
CA MET A 328 17.62 6.10 17.77
C MET A 328 18.05 7.54 18.05
N PHE A 329 18.46 7.84 19.28
CA PHE A 329 18.70 9.20 19.75
C PHE A 329 20.14 9.37 20.27
N PRO A 330 20.74 10.58 20.17
CA PRO A 330 21.97 10.91 20.87
C PRO A 330 21.82 10.71 22.39
N GLU A 331 22.92 10.44 23.10
CA GLU A 331 22.90 10.00 24.51
C GLU A 331 22.12 10.94 25.45
N PHE A 332 22.34 12.25 25.35
CA PHE A 332 21.62 13.23 26.16
C PHE A 332 20.10 13.14 25.95
N THR A 333 19.67 13.14 24.68
CA THR A 333 18.26 13.00 24.30
C THR A 333 17.69 11.62 24.65
N ALA A 334 18.51 10.57 24.62
CA ALA A 334 18.07 9.22 24.98
C ALA A 334 17.66 9.12 26.45
N ASN A 335 18.33 9.85 27.35
CA ASN A 335 17.97 9.88 28.77
C ASN A 335 16.63 10.60 29.01
N GLU A 336 16.40 11.74 28.36
CA GLU A 336 15.12 12.47 28.40
C GLU A 336 13.99 11.61 27.84
N VAL A 337 14.18 11.04 26.65
CA VAL A 337 13.21 10.16 25.99
C VAL A 337 12.89 8.94 26.85
N ARG A 338 13.88 8.35 27.53
CA ARG A 338 13.64 7.23 28.46
C ARG A 338 12.71 7.66 29.60
N SER A 339 13.01 8.79 30.24
CA SER A 339 12.16 9.34 31.30
C SER A 339 10.74 9.61 30.80
N ASP A 340 10.57 10.16 29.60
CA ASP A 340 9.25 10.41 29.04
C ASP A 340 8.50 9.11 28.69
N LEU A 341 9.18 8.12 28.12
CA LEU A 341 8.59 6.80 27.84
C LEU A 341 8.18 6.08 29.13
N ASP A 342 8.97 6.19 30.20
CA ASP A 342 8.62 5.64 31.52
C ASP A 342 7.37 6.33 32.10
N ARG A 343 7.24 7.65 31.92
CA ARG A 343 6.02 8.40 32.27
C ARG A 343 4.83 8.00 31.41
N LEU A 344 5.03 7.71 30.13
CA LEU A 344 3.99 7.16 29.26
C LEU A 344 3.64 5.69 29.60
N ASN A 345 4.54 5.00 30.30
CA ASN A 345 4.39 3.62 30.74
C ASN A 345 3.67 3.48 32.10
N VAL A 346 3.19 4.57 32.70
CA VAL A 346 2.55 4.59 34.05
C VAL A 346 1.33 3.65 34.16
N PHE A 347 0.70 3.28 33.04
CA PHE A 347 -0.36 2.26 32.97
C PHE A 347 -0.08 1.15 31.95
N GLY A 348 1.15 1.11 31.42
CA GLY A 348 1.51 0.36 30.24
C GLY A 348 2.38 -0.84 30.60
N ASN A 349 2.08 -1.98 29.99
CA ASN A 349 3.06 -3.04 29.84
C ASN A 349 3.93 -2.75 28.58
N LEU A 350 4.48 -1.54 28.40
CA LEU A 350 5.14 -1.11 27.14
C LEU A 350 6.26 -2.06 26.74
N HIS A 351 7.14 -2.41 27.67
CA HIS A 351 8.21 -3.38 27.45
C HIS A 351 7.68 -4.74 26.94
N LYS A 352 6.62 -5.27 27.56
CA LYS A 352 5.99 -6.53 27.16
C LYS A 352 5.28 -6.42 25.81
N ARG A 353 4.62 -5.29 25.54
CA ARG A 353 3.94 -5.01 24.26
C ARG A 353 4.96 -4.87 23.13
N LEU A 354 6.08 -4.21 23.37
CA LEU A 354 7.21 -4.08 22.44
C LEU A 354 7.82 -5.44 22.13
N SER A 355 8.14 -6.23 23.16
CA SER A 355 8.67 -7.59 23.00
C SER A 355 7.74 -8.46 22.14
N ARG A 356 6.43 -8.44 22.42
CA ARG A 356 5.42 -9.16 21.60
C ARG A 356 5.36 -8.64 20.16
N ALA A 357 5.45 -7.33 19.98
CA ALA A 357 5.39 -6.69 18.67
C ALA A 357 6.65 -6.91 17.81
N CYS A 358 7.72 -7.47 18.37
CA CYS A 358 8.91 -7.88 17.62
C CYS A 358 8.73 -9.22 16.88
N SER A 359 7.70 -10.01 17.21
CA SER A 359 7.42 -11.30 16.58
C SER A 359 6.31 -11.18 15.54
N PHE A 360 6.69 -11.25 14.26
CA PHE A 360 5.77 -11.18 13.12
C PHE A 360 6.42 -11.80 11.88
N LYS A 361 5.61 -11.97 10.84
CA LYS A 361 6.09 -12.27 9.49
C LYS A 361 5.91 -11.04 8.60
N THR A 362 6.94 -10.72 7.85
CA THR A 362 7.01 -9.59 6.92
C THR A 362 6.52 -9.99 5.53
N ARG A 363 6.02 -9.02 4.78
CA ARG A 363 5.58 -9.14 3.38
C ARG A 363 5.70 -7.81 2.66
N VAL A 364 5.92 -7.88 1.35
CA VAL A 364 5.88 -6.72 0.45
C VAL A 364 4.41 -6.46 0.12
N HIS A 365 3.98 -5.22 0.27
CA HIS A 365 2.61 -4.84 -0.07
C HIS A 365 2.41 -4.74 -1.59
N ALA A 366 1.15 -4.88 -2.02
CA ALA A 366 0.73 -4.89 -3.42
C ALA A 366 1.27 -3.71 -4.24
N GLU A 367 1.26 -2.49 -3.68
CA GLU A 367 1.76 -1.30 -4.40
C GLU A 367 3.22 -1.46 -4.81
N LEU A 368 4.01 -2.02 -3.88
CA LEU A 368 5.45 -2.20 -4.01
C LEU A 368 5.81 -3.37 -4.94
N LEU A 369 4.94 -4.39 -5.03
CA LEU A 369 5.10 -5.49 -5.98
C LEU A 369 4.95 -5.01 -7.43
N VAL A 370 3.93 -4.19 -7.72
CA VAL A 370 3.74 -3.59 -9.05
C VAL A 370 4.88 -2.62 -9.36
N LEU A 371 5.20 -1.72 -8.42
CA LEU A 371 6.28 -0.76 -8.55
C LEU A 371 7.60 -1.42 -8.93
N GLU A 372 8.02 -2.44 -8.19
CA GLU A 372 9.32 -3.09 -8.39
C GLU A 372 9.36 -3.84 -9.72
N LYS A 373 8.22 -4.39 -10.17
CA LYS A 373 8.13 -5.01 -11.48
C LYS A 373 8.38 -4.00 -12.61
N PHE A 374 7.77 -2.83 -12.55
CA PHE A 374 7.99 -1.77 -13.53
C PHE A 374 9.43 -1.24 -13.49
N ARG A 375 9.99 -1.02 -12.29
CA ARG A 375 11.36 -0.55 -12.11
C ARG A 375 12.40 -1.51 -12.67
N SER A 376 12.34 -2.78 -12.23
CA SER A 376 13.33 -3.80 -12.61
C SER A 376 13.34 -4.10 -14.11
N ASN A 377 12.19 -3.97 -14.78
CA ASN A 377 12.08 -4.20 -16.22
C ASN A 377 12.12 -2.91 -17.04
N ARG A 378 12.23 -1.74 -16.40
CA ARG A 378 12.20 -0.40 -17.04
C ARG A 378 11.01 -0.23 -18.00
N TRP A 379 9.84 -0.68 -17.57
CA TRP A 379 8.63 -0.60 -18.39
C TRP A 379 8.06 0.81 -18.43
N GLU A 380 7.55 1.18 -19.60
CA GLU A 380 6.87 2.45 -19.81
C GLU A 380 5.44 2.40 -19.27
N PHE A 381 5.03 3.47 -18.62
CA PHE A 381 3.65 3.66 -18.18
C PHE A 381 2.84 4.28 -19.31
N VAL A 382 1.56 3.94 -19.39
CA VAL A 382 0.64 4.60 -20.33
C VAL A 382 0.65 6.12 -20.09
N ALA A 383 0.81 6.90 -21.16
CA ALA A 383 0.96 8.36 -21.15
C ALA A 383 2.12 8.88 -20.26
N GLY A 384 3.10 8.02 -19.92
CA GLY A 384 4.20 8.38 -19.02
C GLY A 384 3.78 8.55 -17.55
N ASP A 385 2.53 8.26 -17.20
CA ASP A 385 2.00 8.47 -15.86
C ASP A 385 2.39 7.32 -14.92
N ARG A 386 3.43 7.54 -14.10
CA ARG A 386 3.98 6.57 -13.12
C ARG A 386 3.07 6.37 -11.91
N TYR A 387 1.78 6.19 -12.15
CA TYR A 387 0.74 6.01 -11.15
C TYR A 387 0.52 4.54 -10.81
N ILE A 388 0.37 4.27 -9.52
CA ILE A 388 0.02 2.95 -8.99
C ILE A 388 -1.32 3.08 -8.26
N GLY A 389 -2.37 2.54 -8.87
CA GLY A 389 -3.71 2.55 -8.29
C GLY A 389 -3.89 1.41 -7.29
N CYS A 390 -4.69 1.65 -6.25
CA CYS A 390 -4.80 0.74 -5.09
C CYS A 390 -6.23 0.66 -4.57
N SER A 391 -6.63 -0.50 -4.01
CA SER A 391 -7.99 -0.69 -3.48
C SER A 391 -8.32 0.17 -2.24
N LYS A 392 -7.28 0.77 -1.66
CA LYS A 392 -7.31 1.75 -0.57
C LYS A 392 -6.02 2.59 -0.61
N PRO A 393 -5.99 3.80 -0.01
CA PRO A 393 -4.78 4.61 0.05
C PRO A 393 -3.61 3.84 0.65
N SER A 394 -2.38 4.23 0.29
CA SER A 394 -1.19 3.52 0.75
C SER A 394 -0.98 3.61 2.26
N CYS A 395 -0.29 2.61 2.81
CA CYS A 395 0.18 2.71 4.19
C CYS A 395 1.30 3.73 4.34
N PHE A 396 1.63 4.08 5.58
CA PHE A 396 2.70 5.05 5.86
C PHE A 396 4.03 4.65 5.20
N CYS A 397 4.40 3.37 5.33
CA CYS A 397 5.68 2.88 4.80
C CYS A 397 5.68 2.82 3.27
N CYS A 398 4.61 2.32 2.63
CA CYS A 398 4.47 2.35 1.17
C CYS A 398 4.57 3.79 0.65
N TYR A 399 3.78 4.71 1.22
CA TYR A 399 3.74 6.10 0.77
C TYR A 399 5.11 6.78 0.87
N HIS A 400 5.78 6.70 2.02
CA HIS A 400 7.07 7.35 2.20
C HIS A 400 8.18 6.68 1.40
N TYR A 401 8.16 5.36 1.24
CA TYR A 401 9.12 4.65 0.39
C TYR A 401 8.96 5.09 -1.08
N ILE A 402 7.73 5.05 -1.62
CA ILE A 402 7.42 5.41 -3.01
C ILE A 402 7.88 6.84 -3.32
N ASN A 403 7.53 7.80 -2.45
CA ASN A 403 7.88 9.22 -2.64
C ASN A 403 9.37 9.52 -2.43
N SER A 404 10.15 8.58 -1.89
CA SER A 404 11.59 8.75 -1.73
C SER A 404 12.39 8.23 -2.94
N LEU A 405 11.73 7.62 -3.92
CA LEU A 405 12.37 7.11 -5.13
C LEU A 405 12.62 8.24 -6.15
N PRO A 406 13.77 8.25 -6.85
CA PRO A 406 14.13 9.32 -7.79
C PRO A 406 13.19 9.43 -9.01
N GLU A 407 12.50 8.35 -9.35
CA GLU A 407 11.62 8.24 -10.52
C GLU A 407 10.22 8.84 -10.29
N ARG A 408 9.94 9.38 -9.09
CA ARG A 408 8.70 10.13 -8.82
C ARG A 408 7.42 9.36 -9.16
N TYR A 409 7.31 8.13 -8.65
CA TYR A 409 6.07 7.37 -8.68
C TYR A 409 4.99 8.06 -7.84
N SER A 410 3.72 7.82 -8.17
CA SER A 410 2.58 8.39 -7.44
C SER A 410 1.54 7.33 -7.07
N VAL A 411 0.79 7.62 -5.99
CA VAL A 411 -0.32 6.81 -5.45
C VAL A 411 -1.47 7.74 -5.06
N SER A 412 -2.68 7.19 -4.89
CA SER A 412 -3.89 7.97 -4.55
C SER A 412 -3.82 8.75 -3.24
N GLY A 413 -2.96 8.36 -2.30
CA GLY A 413 -2.79 9.04 -1.02
C GLY A 413 -2.24 8.12 0.07
N CYS A 414 -2.42 8.52 1.31
CA CYS A 414 -1.95 7.76 2.47
C CYS A 414 -3.02 7.67 3.57
N HIS A 415 -3.31 6.45 4.04
CA HIS A 415 -4.13 6.27 5.23
C HIS A 415 -3.32 6.37 6.52
N ASN A 416 -1.99 6.52 6.41
CA ASN A 416 -1.15 6.96 7.51
C ASN A 416 -1.07 5.96 8.68
N LYS A 417 -1.30 4.67 8.41
CA LYS A 417 -1.17 3.60 9.42
C LYS A 417 0.15 2.87 9.25
N ILE A 418 0.68 2.43 10.39
CA ILE A 418 1.87 1.62 10.53
C ILE A 418 1.49 0.14 10.50
N TYR A 419 2.19 -0.64 9.68
CA TYR A 419 2.05 -2.09 9.63
C TYR A 419 3.42 -2.72 9.87
N THR A 420 3.58 -3.44 10.99
CA THR A 420 4.85 -4.09 11.35
C THR A 420 5.24 -5.19 10.37
N HIS A 421 4.25 -5.83 9.74
CA HIS A 421 4.49 -6.83 8.70
C HIS A 421 4.93 -6.25 7.34
N TRP A 422 5.09 -4.94 7.19
CA TRP A 422 5.58 -4.34 5.95
C TRP A 422 7.08 -4.63 5.75
N ARG A 423 7.51 -4.80 4.50
CA ARG A 423 8.93 -4.74 4.10
C ARG A 423 9.10 -4.06 2.74
N ALA A 424 10.30 -3.51 2.52
CA ALA A 424 10.71 -2.97 1.23
C ALA A 424 10.74 -4.06 0.14
N PRO A 425 10.55 -3.73 -1.15
CA PRO A 425 10.53 -4.70 -2.24
C PRO A 425 11.79 -5.58 -2.26
N ASP A 426 11.62 -6.83 -2.71
CA ASP A 426 12.75 -7.74 -2.96
C ASP A 426 13.45 -7.34 -4.26
N LEU A 427 14.78 -7.19 -4.22
CA LEU A 427 15.55 -6.92 -5.43
C LEU A 427 15.65 -8.20 -6.27
N THR A 428 15.23 -8.12 -7.53
CA THR A 428 15.30 -9.25 -8.48
C THR A 428 16.69 -9.42 -9.09
N GLY A 429 17.54 -8.38 -9.06
CA GLY A 429 18.92 -8.39 -9.55
C GLY A 429 19.91 -7.80 -8.56
N VAL A 430 20.36 -8.59 -7.57
CA VAL A 430 21.27 -8.19 -6.46
C VAL A 430 22.64 -7.64 -6.92
N GLN A 431 22.95 -7.82 -8.20
CA GLN A 431 24.17 -7.35 -8.85
C GLN A 431 24.05 -5.92 -9.37
N ASP A 432 22.83 -5.39 -9.51
CA ASP A 432 22.61 -3.98 -9.83
C ASP A 432 22.84 -3.12 -8.58
N LEU A 433 24.08 -2.66 -8.43
CA LEU A 433 24.50 -1.84 -7.28
C LEU A 433 23.74 -0.51 -7.20
N GLU A 434 23.29 0.03 -8.33
CA GLU A 434 22.51 1.27 -8.35
C GLU A 434 21.10 1.02 -7.81
N ALA A 435 20.45 -0.06 -8.26
CA ALA A 435 19.14 -0.46 -7.72
C ALA A 435 19.21 -0.78 -6.22
N VAL A 436 20.30 -1.40 -5.76
CA VAL A 436 20.57 -1.62 -4.32
C VAL A 436 20.63 -0.28 -3.59
N LYS A 437 21.45 0.66 -4.07
CA LYS A 437 21.64 1.96 -3.43
C LYS A 437 20.35 2.77 -3.39
N VAL A 438 19.58 2.82 -4.48
CA VAL A 438 18.29 3.53 -4.52
C VAL A 438 17.30 2.95 -3.50
N ARG A 439 17.25 1.62 -3.36
CA ARG A 439 16.42 0.97 -2.33
C ARG A 439 16.88 1.32 -0.92
N GLU A 440 18.19 1.33 -0.67
CA GLU A 440 18.75 1.71 0.62
C GLU A 440 18.44 3.17 0.97
N ASP A 441 18.60 4.09 0.04
CA ASP A 441 18.32 5.50 0.21
C ASP A 441 16.83 5.74 0.50
N ALA A 442 15.93 5.11 -0.27
CA ALA A 442 14.50 5.18 -0.03
C ALA A 442 14.10 4.59 1.33
N LEU A 443 14.74 3.49 1.75
CA LEU A 443 14.50 2.90 3.06
C LEU A 443 15.02 3.80 4.19
N ASN A 444 16.22 4.39 4.05
CA ASN A 444 16.77 5.35 5.00
C ASN A 444 15.89 6.60 5.14
N ALA A 445 15.31 7.09 4.04
CA ALA A 445 14.35 8.19 4.07
C ALA A 445 13.08 7.82 4.87
N ALA A 446 12.55 6.61 4.67
CA ALA A 446 11.44 6.10 5.48
C ALA A 446 11.84 5.93 6.97
N VAL A 447 13.06 5.47 7.28
CA VAL A 447 13.59 5.42 8.65
C VAL A 447 13.60 6.80 9.29
N ALA A 448 14.08 7.83 8.59
CA ALA A 448 14.12 9.18 9.10
C ALA A 448 12.71 9.68 9.46
N LYS A 449 11.70 9.40 8.62
CA LYS A 449 10.29 9.73 8.89
C LYS A 449 9.73 8.97 10.09
N LEU A 450 10.01 7.68 10.23
CA LEU A 450 9.59 6.89 11.40
C LEU A 450 10.21 7.43 12.69
N ARG A 451 11.51 7.75 12.69
CA ARG A 451 12.19 8.32 13.86
C ARG A 451 11.62 9.68 14.26
N ALA A 452 11.34 10.54 13.27
CA ALA A 452 10.68 11.82 13.51
C ALA A 452 9.29 11.65 14.12
N GLU A 453 8.49 10.69 13.66
CA GLU A 453 7.19 10.40 14.25
C GLU A 453 7.29 9.82 15.67
N VAL A 454 8.31 9.01 15.98
CA VAL A 454 8.54 8.56 17.37
C VAL A 454 8.80 9.77 18.26
N ARG A 455 9.68 10.66 17.83
CA ARG A 455 10.01 11.88 18.57
C ARG A 455 8.75 12.73 18.80
N ARG A 456 7.97 12.96 17.74
CA ARG A 456 6.71 13.70 17.81
C ARG A 456 5.71 13.08 18.79
N CYS A 457 5.56 11.75 18.80
CA CYS A 457 4.69 11.03 19.74
C CYS A 457 5.10 11.23 21.21
N ILE A 458 6.40 11.35 21.47
CA ILE A 458 6.94 11.59 22.83
C ILE A 458 6.73 13.06 23.21
N ASP A 459 7.13 13.99 22.36
CA ASP A 459 7.08 15.44 22.62
C ASP A 459 5.64 15.95 22.82
N GLU A 460 4.70 15.51 21.98
CA GLU A 460 3.29 15.94 22.06
C GLU A 460 2.50 15.26 23.18
N ARG A 461 3.14 14.43 24.02
CA ARG A 461 2.54 13.70 25.15
C ARG A 461 1.20 13.05 24.79
N LEU A 462 1.25 12.02 23.93
CA LEU A 462 0.12 11.15 23.52
C LEU A 462 -1.27 11.80 23.59
N VAL A 463 -1.52 12.89 22.85
CA VAL A 463 -2.88 13.10 22.34
C VAL A 463 -3.14 11.93 21.40
N LYS A 464 -3.77 10.86 21.90
CA LYS A 464 -4.07 9.66 21.10
C LYS A 464 -4.81 10.12 19.85
N ILE A 465 -4.22 9.89 18.69
CA ILE A 465 -4.89 10.15 17.43
C ILE A 465 -6.05 9.17 17.34
N CYS A 466 -7.27 9.69 17.23
CA CYS A 466 -8.46 8.86 17.14
C CYS A 466 -8.29 7.84 16.01
N PRO A 467 -8.40 6.51 16.28
CA PRO A 467 -8.28 5.50 15.26
C PRO A 467 -9.24 5.78 14.11
N HIS A 468 -8.73 5.76 12.87
CA HIS A 468 -9.56 5.86 11.66
C HIS A 468 -9.50 4.60 10.82
N PHE A 469 -10.48 4.45 9.92
CA PHE A 469 -10.48 3.39 8.92
C PHE A 469 -9.37 3.58 7.88
N ASP A 470 -8.79 2.49 7.38
CA ASP A 470 -7.73 2.51 6.36
C ASP A 470 -8.23 2.94 4.96
N SER A 471 -9.55 2.93 4.75
CA SER A 471 -10.17 3.33 3.49
C SER A 471 -10.72 4.75 3.55
N ILE A 472 -10.66 5.48 2.43
CA ILE A 472 -11.30 6.79 2.29
C ILE A 472 -12.69 6.59 1.69
N THR A 473 -13.71 6.94 2.47
CA THR A 473 -15.12 6.84 2.11
C THR A 473 -15.68 8.24 1.94
N GLY A 474 -15.30 8.87 0.82
CA GLY A 474 -15.80 10.17 0.37
C GLY A 474 -16.09 11.15 1.51
N SER A 475 -15.08 11.56 2.28
CA SER A 475 -15.18 12.90 2.83
C SER A 475 -14.99 13.80 1.63
N THR A 476 -16.01 14.56 1.25
CA THR A 476 -15.79 15.77 0.46
C THR A 476 -14.57 16.47 1.05
N LEU A 477 -13.67 16.86 0.15
CA LEU A 477 -12.65 17.86 0.38
C LEU A 477 -13.21 18.92 1.32
N VAL A 478 -12.83 18.86 2.60
CA VAL A 478 -12.74 20.09 3.37
C VAL A 478 -11.34 20.55 3.01
N ALA A 479 -11.25 21.22 1.86
CA ALA A 479 -10.14 22.11 1.60
C ALA A 479 -10.01 22.98 2.87
N ARG A 480 -8.83 22.94 3.49
CA ARG A 480 -8.45 24.03 4.38
C ARG A 480 -8.37 25.27 3.51
N LEU A 481 -9.41 26.10 3.56
CA LEU A 481 -9.39 27.48 3.06
C LEU A 481 -9.49 28.50 4.21
N GLU A 482 -9.38 28.07 5.47
CA GLU A 482 -9.49 28.95 6.63
C GLU A 482 -8.15 29.32 7.30
N GLU A 483 -7.00 29.11 6.64
CA GLU A 483 -5.68 29.54 7.19
C GLU A 483 -4.99 30.65 6.35
N VAL A 484 -5.72 31.40 5.50
CA VAL A 484 -5.16 32.56 4.76
C VAL A 484 -5.92 33.88 5.02
N LYS A 485 -6.73 33.95 6.07
CA LYS A 485 -7.22 35.26 6.55
C LYS A 485 -7.20 35.33 8.07
N GLN A 486 -6.03 35.68 8.61
CA GLN A 486 -5.88 36.68 9.68
C GLN A 486 -4.46 37.22 9.64
#